data_AF-A0A7S2MKF4-F1
#
_entry.id   AF-A0A7S2MKF4-F1
#
_cell.length_a   1.000
_cell.length_b   1.000
_cell.length_c   1.000
_cell.angle_alpha   90.00
_cell.angle_beta   90.00
_cell.angle_gamma   90.00
#
_symmetry.space_group_name_H-M   'P 1'
#
loop_
_entity.id
_entity.type
_entity.pdbx_description
1 polymer ?
#
loop_
_entity_poly.entity_id
_entity_poly.type
_entity_poly.pdbx_seq_one_letter_code
_entity_poly.pdbx_strand_id
1 'polypeptide(L)'
;MYVCSGGGQVYPGLSIIDVMEYISSPVHTICVGHAESMAAILVAAGAHGHRHSMPHSRFMLHEPSVGMGRNTTTDLLIQAKEFEQTRERLVEVLAKHTTRTRDTIISEIERNHYMSPTEATCFGLIDGIIAKREIKYEPTGKSNSRSIAEKTRAPNVVMPVK
;
A
#
# COMPACT_ATOMS: atom_id res chain seq x y z
N MET A 1 1.73 1.05 6.48
CA MET A 1 1.21 -0.31 6.23
C MET A 1 1.90 -0.89 4.99
N TYR A 2 2.64 -1.98 5.15
CA TYR A 2 3.19 -2.75 4.01
C TYR A 2 2.20 -3.83 3.60
N VAL A 3 1.96 -3.99 2.30
CA VAL A 3 0.96 -4.92 1.76
C VAL A 3 1.60 -5.88 0.77
N CYS A 4 1.50 -7.18 1.06
CA CYS A 4 1.83 -8.29 0.17
C CYS A 4 0.75 -9.35 0.33
N SER A 5 -0.30 -9.31 -0.50
CA SER A 5 -1.46 -10.18 -0.30
C SER A 5 -2.26 -10.40 -1.59
N GLY A 6 -2.79 -11.61 -1.73
CA GLY A 6 -3.74 -12.00 -2.77
C GLY A 6 -5.18 -11.49 -2.52
N GLY A 7 -5.41 -10.82 -1.39
CA GLY A 7 -6.74 -10.37 -0.96
C GLY A 7 -7.36 -11.28 0.10
N GLY A 8 -8.68 -11.27 0.19
CA GLY A 8 -9.42 -12.02 1.21
C GLY A 8 -10.92 -11.70 1.21
N GLN A 9 -11.55 -11.91 2.36
CA GLN A 9 -12.96 -11.64 2.56
C GLN A 9 -13.27 -10.14 2.47
N VAL A 10 -14.37 -9.78 1.80
CA VAL A 10 -14.73 -8.39 1.52
C VAL A 10 -14.99 -7.59 2.79
N TYR A 11 -15.90 -8.06 3.66
CA TYR A 11 -16.29 -7.32 4.85
C TYR A 11 -15.14 -7.08 5.86
N PRO A 12 -14.29 -8.06 6.17
CA PRO A 12 -13.09 -7.79 6.97
C PRO A 12 -12.15 -6.75 6.33
N GLY A 13 -12.02 -6.76 5.00
CA GLY A 13 -11.26 -5.73 4.29
C GLY A 13 -11.90 -4.34 4.42
N LEU A 14 -13.22 -4.24 4.29
CA LEU A 14 -13.97 -2.99 4.51
C LEU A 14 -13.79 -2.48 5.94
N SER A 15 -13.85 -3.35 6.95
CA SER A 15 -13.61 -2.94 8.34
C SER A 15 -12.19 -2.41 8.58
N ILE A 16 -11.19 -2.90 7.85
CA ILE A 16 -9.83 -2.32 7.91
C ILE A 16 -9.85 -0.90 7.31
N ILE A 17 -10.51 -0.69 6.18
CA ILE A 17 -10.65 0.63 5.55
C ILE A 17 -11.38 1.59 6.50
N ASP A 18 -12.48 1.17 7.12
CA ASP A 18 -13.21 1.98 8.09
C ASP A 18 -12.31 2.46 9.22
N VAL A 19 -11.46 1.57 9.76
CA VAL A 19 -10.50 1.93 10.81
C VAL A 19 -9.40 2.85 10.28
N MET A 20 -8.89 2.61 9.06
CA MET A 20 -7.91 3.50 8.41
C MET A 20 -8.43 4.93 8.26
N GLU A 21 -9.72 5.09 7.96
CA GLU A 21 -10.39 6.38 7.81
C GLU A 21 -10.84 7.00 9.14
N TYR A 22 -11.15 6.16 10.15
CA TYR A 22 -11.61 6.60 11.47
C TYR A 22 -10.48 7.21 12.32
N ILE A 23 -9.27 6.66 12.23
CA ILE A 23 -8.15 7.15 13.04
C ILE A 23 -7.63 8.49 12.52
N SER A 24 -7.09 9.32 13.42
CA SER A 24 -6.52 10.63 13.04
C SER A 24 -5.16 10.53 12.34
N SER A 25 -4.44 9.42 12.52
CA SER A 25 -3.12 9.21 11.93
C SER A 25 -3.25 8.82 10.45
N PRO A 26 -2.59 9.54 9.51
CA PRO A 26 -2.65 9.18 8.10
C PRO A 26 -2.01 7.80 7.86
N VAL A 27 -2.74 6.91 7.21
CA VAL A 27 -2.25 5.56 6.91
C VAL A 27 -1.53 5.54 5.58
N HIS A 28 -0.20 5.43 5.63
CA HIS A 28 0.62 5.27 4.44
C HIS A 28 0.59 3.82 3.98
N THR A 29 0.40 3.56 2.69
CA THR A 29 0.35 2.22 2.12
C THR A 29 1.53 1.99 1.19
N ILE A 30 2.18 0.84 1.29
CA ILE A 30 3.29 0.45 0.43
C ILE A 30 3.07 -0.98 -0.05
N CYS A 31 2.83 -1.18 -1.34
CA CYS A 31 2.76 -2.50 -1.93
C CYS A 31 4.17 -3.07 -2.13
N VAL A 32 4.41 -4.23 -1.52
CA VAL A 32 5.66 -5.00 -1.65
C VAL A 32 5.32 -6.36 -2.25
N GLY A 33 5.72 -6.60 -3.50
CA GLY A 33 5.46 -7.86 -4.19
C GLY A 33 4.12 -7.90 -4.92
N HIS A 34 3.00 -7.98 -4.21
CA HIS A 34 1.69 -7.94 -4.87
C HIS A 34 0.55 -7.48 -3.97
N ALA A 35 -0.47 -6.86 -4.56
CA ALA A 35 -1.72 -6.52 -3.91
C ALA A 35 -2.88 -6.82 -4.87
N GLU A 36 -3.66 -7.85 -4.57
CA GLU A 36 -4.71 -8.35 -5.45
C GLU A 36 -6.08 -8.33 -4.73
N SER A 37 -7.17 -8.17 -5.49
CA SER A 37 -8.53 -8.15 -4.94
C SER A 37 -8.66 -7.11 -3.81
N MET A 38 -9.20 -7.48 -2.64
CA MET A 38 -9.31 -6.59 -1.49
C MET A 38 -7.99 -5.97 -1.03
N ALA A 39 -6.83 -6.60 -1.29
CA ALA A 39 -5.54 -6.00 -0.93
C ALA A 39 -5.20 -4.80 -1.81
N ALA A 40 -5.58 -4.80 -3.08
CA ALA A 40 -5.42 -3.63 -3.97
C ALA A 40 -6.29 -2.47 -3.50
N ILE A 41 -7.53 -2.75 -3.09
CA ILE A 41 -8.47 -1.75 -2.55
C ILE A 41 -7.92 -1.15 -1.25
N LEU A 42 -7.34 -1.98 -0.37
CA LEU A 42 -6.67 -1.50 0.86
C LEU A 42 -5.47 -0.59 0.56
N VAL A 43 -4.69 -0.88 -0.47
CA VAL A 43 -3.60 0.01 -0.90
C VAL A 43 -4.17 1.35 -1.37
N ALA A 44 -5.23 1.32 -2.18
CA ALA A 44 -5.89 2.51 -2.71
C ALA A 44 -6.46 3.41 -1.60
N ALA A 45 -7.01 2.80 -0.54
CA ALA A 45 -7.60 3.49 0.62
C ALA A 45 -6.57 4.14 1.56
N GLY A 46 -5.26 4.01 1.29
CA GLY A 46 -4.24 4.77 2.01
C GLY A 46 -4.41 6.27 1.84
N ALA A 47 -3.80 7.06 2.72
CA ALA A 47 -3.85 8.51 2.65
C ALA A 47 -3.30 9.01 1.29
N HIS A 48 -4.05 9.89 0.61
CA HIS A 48 -3.65 10.48 -0.66
C HIS A 48 -2.25 11.11 -0.60
N GLY A 49 -1.42 10.87 -1.61
CA GLY A 49 -0.01 11.27 -1.65
C GLY A 49 0.93 10.34 -0.89
N HIS A 50 0.40 9.33 -0.19
CA HIS A 50 1.16 8.39 0.63
C HIS A 50 0.97 6.92 0.26
N ARG A 51 0.42 6.64 -0.93
CA ARG A 51 0.21 5.29 -1.46
C ARG A 51 1.30 4.96 -2.46
N HIS A 52 2.13 3.97 -2.15
CA HIS A 52 3.34 3.68 -2.93
C HIS A 52 3.48 2.21 -3.28
N SER A 53 4.38 1.92 -4.20
CA SER A 53 4.70 0.55 -4.60
C SER A 53 6.19 0.36 -4.86
N MET A 54 6.66 -0.87 -4.68
CA MET A 54 7.96 -1.31 -5.18
C MET A 54 7.91 -1.50 -6.70
N PRO A 55 9.03 -1.31 -7.43
CA PRO A 55 9.04 -1.28 -8.90
C PRO A 55 8.67 -2.59 -9.59
N HIS A 56 8.76 -3.73 -8.90
CA HIS A 56 8.41 -5.05 -9.43
C HIS A 56 7.13 -5.62 -8.82
N SER A 57 6.39 -4.82 -8.06
CA SER A 57 5.12 -5.27 -7.52
C SER A 57 4.07 -5.41 -8.62
N ARG A 58 3.01 -6.18 -8.38
CA ARG A 58 1.83 -6.23 -9.26
C ARG A 58 0.55 -5.94 -8.50
N PHE A 59 -0.43 -5.40 -9.20
CA PHE A 59 -1.78 -5.17 -8.71
C PHE A 59 -2.78 -5.99 -9.51
N MET A 60 -3.89 -6.36 -8.88
CA MET A 60 -5.03 -6.93 -9.59
C MET A 60 -6.33 -6.45 -8.96
N LEU A 61 -7.23 -5.93 -9.78
CA LEU A 61 -8.61 -5.69 -9.42
C LEU A 61 -9.52 -6.64 -10.19
N HIS A 62 -10.60 -7.06 -9.55
CA HIS A 62 -11.66 -7.87 -10.13
C HIS A 62 -12.93 -7.68 -9.30
N GLU A 63 -14.07 -8.05 -9.85
CA GLU A 63 -15.34 -8.10 -9.14
C GLU A 63 -15.28 -9.08 -7.95
N PRO A 64 -16.07 -8.86 -6.89
CA PRO A 64 -16.13 -9.81 -5.78
C PRO A 64 -16.62 -11.18 -6.28
N SER A 65 -15.78 -12.20 -6.10
CA SER A 65 -16.11 -13.57 -6.47
C SER A 65 -17.15 -14.17 -5.51
N VAL A 66 -18.14 -14.88 -6.05
CA VAL A 66 -19.20 -15.50 -5.27
C VAL A 66 -19.31 -16.99 -5.56
N GLY A 67 -19.50 -17.79 -4.50
CA GLY A 67 -19.83 -19.20 -4.63
C GLY A 67 -21.30 -19.41 -4.30
N MET A 68 -22.13 -19.66 -5.30
CA MET A 68 -23.54 -20.01 -5.10
C MET A 68 -23.68 -21.53 -4.98
N GLY A 69 -23.95 -22.00 -3.76
CA GLY A 69 -24.27 -23.40 -3.49
C GLY A 69 -25.67 -23.78 -4.00
N ARG A 70 -26.03 -25.06 -3.86
CA ARG A 70 -27.40 -25.52 -4.12
C ARG A 70 -28.32 -25.05 -3.00
N ASN A 71 -29.10 -24.00 -3.27
CA ASN A 71 -30.02 -23.37 -2.32
C ASN A 71 -31.44 -23.25 -2.90
N THR A 72 -32.40 -22.82 -2.09
CA THR A 72 -33.76 -22.53 -2.57
C THR A 72 -33.77 -21.27 -3.45
N THR A 73 -34.80 -21.11 -4.29
CA THR A 73 -34.93 -19.90 -5.14
C THR A 73 -34.94 -18.62 -4.30
N THR A 74 -35.62 -18.62 -3.15
CA THR A 74 -35.66 -17.46 -2.24
C THR A 74 -34.27 -17.10 -1.73
N ASP A 75 -33.48 -18.08 -1.30
CA ASP A 75 -32.12 -17.85 -0.81
C ASP A 75 -31.20 -17.33 -1.92
N LEU A 76 -31.35 -17.85 -3.15
CA LEU A 76 -30.58 -17.38 -4.30
C LEU A 76 -30.89 -15.91 -4.62
N LEU A 77 -32.16 -15.48 -4.55
CA LEU A 77 -32.53 -14.09 -4.77
C LEU A 77 -31.98 -13.16 -3.68
N ILE A 78 -32.00 -13.60 -2.41
CA ILE A 78 -31.42 -12.84 -1.30
C ILE A 78 -29.90 -12.71 -1.48
N GLN A 79 -29.21 -13.79 -1.82
CA GLN A 79 -27.76 -13.80 -2.05
C GLN A 79 -27.38 -12.92 -3.23
N ALA A 80 -28.10 -13.02 -4.36
CA ALA A 80 -27.86 -12.19 -5.53
C ALA A 80 -27.97 -10.68 -5.20
N LYS A 81 -28.98 -10.30 -4.42
CA LYS A 81 -29.14 -8.92 -3.96
C LYS A 81 -27.99 -8.46 -3.07
N GLU A 82 -27.53 -9.31 -2.13
CA GLU A 82 -26.41 -8.98 -1.25
C GLU A 82 -25.09 -8.85 -2.01
N PHE A 83 -24.87 -9.69 -3.01
CA PHE A 83 -23.68 -9.61 -3.86
C PHE A 83 -23.66 -8.35 -4.72
N GLU A 84 -24.80 -7.97 -5.28
CA GLU A 84 -24.91 -6.72 -6.03
C GLU A 84 -24.63 -5.51 -5.13
N GLN A 85 -25.16 -5.49 -3.92
CA GLN A 85 -24.84 -4.43 -2.96
C GLN A 85 -23.36 -4.41 -2.56
N THR A 86 -22.75 -5.59 -2.39
CA THR A 86 -21.32 -5.71 -2.07
C THR A 86 -20.46 -5.18 -3.22
N ARG A 87 -20.82 -5.51 -4.46
CA ARG A 87 -20.16 -5.00 -5.68
C ARG A 87 -20.22 -3.47 -5.72
N GLU A 88 -21.41 -2.90 -5.52
CA GLU A 88 -21.60 -1.44 -5.51
C GLU A 88 -20.77 -0.75 -4.42
N ARG A 89 -20.73 -1.29 -3.19
CA ARG A 89 -19.88 -0.73 -2.12
C ARG A 89 -18.41 -0.70 -2.51
N LEU A 90 -17.88 -1.77 -3.12
CA LEU A 90 -16.47 -1.81 -3.54
C LEU A 90 -16.18 -0.83 -4.67
N VAL A 91 -17.11 -0.68 -5.61
CA VAL A 91 -17.01 0.29 -6.69
C VAL A 91 -17.00 1.72 -6.14
N GLU A 92 -17.84 2.03 -5.16
CA GLU A 92 -17.87 3.33 -4.48
C GLU A 92 -16.55 3.62 -3.75
N VAL A 93 -16.01 2.64 -3.01
CA VAL A 93 -14.71 2.78 -2.33
C VAL A 93 -13.59 3.04 -3.34
N LEU A 94 -13.54 2.29 -4.45
CA LEU A 94 -12.56 2.52 -5.51
C LEU A 94 -12.76 3.88 -6.18
N ALA A 95 -13.99 4.31 -6.44
CA ALA A 95 -14.28 5.60 -7.06
C ALA A 95 -13.88 6.77 -6.15
N LYS A 96 -14.04 6.61 -4.83
CA LYS A 96 -13.61 7.59 -3.82
C LYS A 96 -12.09 7.73 -3.79
N HIS A 97 -11.37 6.61 -3.83
CA HIS A 97 -9.93 6.58 -3.58
C HIS A 97 -9.09 6.64 -4.85
N THR A 98 -9.65 6.39 -6.03
CA THR A 98 -8.93 6.47 -7.30
C THR A 98 -9.38 7.65 -8.14
N THR A 99 -8.65 7.94 -9.21
CA THR A 99 -8.99 9.04 -10.13
C THR A 99 -10.03 8.63 -11.19
N ARG A 100 -10.66 7.46 -11.04
CA ARG A 100 -11.56 6.86 -12.04
C ARG A 100 -13.01 7.06 -11.66
N THR A 101 -13.86 7.22 -12.67
CA THR A 101 -15.31 7.26 -12.46
C THR A 101 -15.85 5.88 -12.09
N ARG A 102 -17.02 5.83 -11.46
CA ARG A 102 -17.73 4.57 -11.14
C ARG A 102 -17.91 3.70 -12.40
N ASP A 103 -18.36 4.27 -13.50
CA ASP A 103 -18.60 3.51 -14.74
C ASP A 103 -17.30 2.92 -15.31
N THR A 104 -16.21 3.70 -15.27
CA THR A 104 -14.88 3.20 -15.66
C THR A 104 -14.46 2.04 -14.78
N ILE A 105 -14.58 2.18 -13.45
CA ILE A 105 -14.22 1.11 -12.50
C ILE A 105 -15.03 -0.15 -12.78
N ILE A 106 -16.35 -0.06 -12.94
CA ILE A 106 -17.21 -1.21 -13.22
C ILE A 106 -16.71 -1.96 -14.46
N SER A 107 -16.45 -1.24 -15.56
CA SER A 107 -15.97 -1.85 -16.80
C SER A 107 -14.58 -2.46 -16.68
N GLU A 108 -13.70 -1.84 -15.88
CA GLU A 108 -12.32 -2.26 -15.73
C GLU A 108 -12.13 -3.39 -14.73
N ILE A 109 -13.08 -3.65 -13.81
CA ILE A 109 -12.98 -4.73 -12.81
C ILE A 109 -13.91 -5.92 -13.09
N GLU A 110 -14.77 -5.88 -14.12
CA GLU A 110 -15.65 -6.99 -14.50
C GLU A 110 -14.86 -8.31 -14.76
N ARG A 111 -13.59 -8.19 -15.11
CA ARG A 111 -12.64 -9.29 -15.23
C ARG A 111 -11.37 -8.96 -14.45
N ASN A 112 -10.50 -9.96 -14.31
CA ASN A 112 -9.19 -9.76 -13.71
C ASN A 112 -8.41 -8.71 -14.50
N HIS A 113 -8.17 -7.57 -13.87
CA HIS A 113 -7.40 -6.47 -14.41
C HIS A 113 -6.09 -6.36 -13.65
N TYR A 114 -5.03 -6.88 -14.27
CA TYR A 114 -3.68 -6.80 -13.74
C TYR A 114 -3.01 -5.51 -14.15
N MET A 115 -2.27 -4.92 -13.22
CA MET A 115 -1.52 -3.67 -13.45
C MET A 115 -0.10 -3.80 -12.88
N SER A 116 0.86 -3.32 -13.65
CA SER A 116 2.19 -2.94 -13.17
C SER A 116 2.10 -1.72 -12.23
N PRO A 117 3.17 -1.37 -11.49
CA PRO A 117 3.16 -0.20 -10.63
C PRO A 117 2.92 1.10 -11.43
N THR A 118 3.45 1.20 -12.65
CA THR A 118 3.23 2.36 -13.52
C THR A 118 1.77 2.48 -13.93
N GLU A 119 1.16 1.38 -14.37
CA GLU A 119 -0.26 1.35 -14.72
C GLU A 119 -1.14 1.65 -13.51
N ALA A 120 -0.79 1.14 -12.33
CA ALA A 120 -1.49 1.43 -11.08
C ALA A 120 -1.40 2.92 -10.69
N THR A 121 -0.27 3.59 -10.97
CA THR A 121 -0.16 5.05 -10.82
C THR A 121 -1.07 5.77 -11.81
N CYS A 122 -1.07 5.37 -13.09
CA CYS A 122 -1.96 5.95 -14.11
C CYS A 122 -3.46 5.68 -13.86
N PHE A 123 -3.78 4.57 -13.19
CA PHE A 123 -5.13 4.26 -12.73
C PHE A 123 -5.54 5.20 -11.58
N GLY A 124 -4.58 5.70 -10.79
CA GLY A 124 -4.80 6.46 -9.58
C GLY A 124 -4.94 5.58 -8.33
N LEU A 125 -4.55 4.30 -8.43
CA LEU A 125 -4.54 3.33 -7.33
C LEU A 125 -3.42 3.62 -6.31
N ILE A 126 -2.28 4.10 -6.82
CA ILE A 126 -1.13 4.54 -6.01
C ILE A 126 -0.65 5.90 -6.50
N ASP A 127 0.08 6.61 -5.65
CA ASP A 127 0.62 7.94 -5.93
C ASP A 127 2.04 7.88 -6.50
N GLY A 128 2.79 6.81 -6.26
CA GLY A 128 4.15 6.70 -6.80
C GLY A 128 4.86 5.36 -6.60
N ILE A 129 6.01 5.24 -7.25
CA ILE A 129 6.90 4.07 -7.19
C ILE A 129 8.14 4.45 -6.38
N ILE A 130 8.49 3.64 -5.39
CA ILE A 130 9.64 3.89 -4.53
C ILE A 130 10.93 3.67 -5.31
N ALA A 131 11.74 4.72 -5.42
CA ALA A 131 13.07 4.64 -6.03
C ALA A 131 14.09 3.96 -5.11
N LYS A 132 15.17 3.46 -5.71
CA LYS A 132 16.31 2.90 -4.96
C LYS A 132 16.84 3.96 -4.00
N ARG A 133 16.91 3.63 -2.71
CA ARG A 133 17.51 4.51 -1.71
C ARG A 133 19.02 4.60 -1.97
N GLU A 134 19.53 5.79 -2.23
CA GLU A 134 20.97 6.04 -2.18
C GLU A 134 21.42 6.02 -0.71
N ILE A 135 21.84 4.86 -0.24
CA ILE A 135 22.49 4.74 1.06
C ILE A 135 23.96 5.11 0.85
N LYS A 136 24.37 6.30 1.29
CA LYS A 136 25.78 6.63 1.43
C LYS A 136 26.36 5.73 2.52
N TYR A 137 27.13 4.73 2.11
CA TYR A 137 27.88 3.91 3.04
C TYR A 137 29.01 4.77 3.62
N GLU A 138 28.84 5.23 4.85
CA GLU A 138 29.97 5.71 5.63
C GLU A 138 30.60 4.50 6.32
N PRO A 139 31.84 4.13 5.98
CA PRO A 139 32.52 3.01 6.61
C PRO A 139 32.69 3.31 8.11
N THR A 140 31.92 2.62 8.94
CA THR A 140 32.09 2.64 10.39
C THR A 140 33.37 1.88 10.74
N GLY A 141 34.41 2.63 11.10
CA GLY A 141 35.54 2.13 11.89
C GLY A 141 36.84 1.93 11.13
N LYS A 142 37.68 2.96 11.08
CA LYS A 142 39.13 2.75 11.30
C LYS A 142 39.24 2.18 12.72
N SER A 143 39.82 0.98 12.87
CA SER A 143 40.22 0.50 14.18
C SER A 143 41.12 1.57 14.80
N ASN A 144 40.79 2.00 16.02
CA ASN A 144 41.70 2.80 16.83
C ASN A 144 42.87 1.91 17.25
N SER A 145 43.82 1.66 16.35
CA SER A 145 45.18 1.29 16.75
C SER A 145 45.92 2.57 17.16
N ARG A 146 45.44 3.24 18.21
CA ARG A 146 46.29 4.17 18.96
C ARG A 146 46.99 3.35 20.02
N SER A 147 48.28 3.12 19.79
CA SER A 147 49.20 2.59 20.78
C SER A 147 49.00 3.32 22.10
N ILE A 148 48.79 2.53 23.14
CA ILE A 148 49.00 2.94 24.52
C ILE A 148 50.53 3.05 24.69
N ALA A 149 51.12 4.11 24.16
CA ALA A 149 52.52 4.49 24.39
C ALA A 149 52.77 5.89 23.83
N GLU A 150 52.39 6.92 24.60
CA GLU A 150 53.17 8.16 24.79
C GLU A 150 52.33 9.14 25.63
N LYS A 151 52.22 8.83 26.92
CA LYS A 151 52.08 9.86 27.95
C LYS A 151 53.46 10.48 28.16
N THR A 152 53.78 11.60 27.49
CA THR A 152 54.70 12.64 28.02
C THR A 152 54.77 13.88 27.12
N ARG A 153 53.89 14.86 27.34
CA ARG A 153 54.27 16.24 27.68
C ARG A 153 53.02 17.11 27.87
N ALA A 154 53.07 17.90 28.93
CA ALA A 154 52.01 18.77 29.43
C ALA A 154 51.98 20.13 28.68
N PRO A 155 51.08 21.06 29.05
CA PRO A 155 50.21 21.80 28.14
C PRO A 155 50.85 23.08 27.61
N ASN A 156 50.35 23.63 26.50
CA ASN A 156 50.43 25.07 26.28
C ASN A 156 49.08 25.64 25.86
N VAL A 157 48.65 26.54 26.74
CA VAL A 157 47.59 27.53 26.63
C VAL A 157 47.83 28.43 25.40
N VAL A 158 46.74 28.95 24.83
CA VAL A 158 46.51 30.35 24.37
C VAL A 158 45.45 30.36 23.25
N MET A 159 44.25 30.87 23.57
CA MET A 159 43.38 31.60 22.63
C MET A 159 43.78 33.10 22.69
N PRO A 160 43.24 34.04 21.87
CA PRO A 160 42.59 34.01 20.55
C PRO A 160 43.41 34.87 19.54
N VAL A 161 42.97 35.28 18.34
CA VAL A 161 42.27 36.54 17.97
C VAL A 161 42.15 36.49 16.41
N LYS A 162 41.00 36.71 15.74
CA LYS A 162 40.17 37.93 15.60
C LYS A 162 38.70 37.56 15.42
#